data_AF-A0A9D2NF50-F1
#
_entry.id   AF-A0A9D2NF50-F1
#
_cell.length_a   1.000
_cell.length_b   1.000
_cell.length_c   1.000
_cell.angle_alpha   90.00
_cell.angle_beta   90.00
_cell.angle_gamma   90.00
#
_symmetry.space_group_name_H-M   'P 1'
#
loop_
_entity.id
_entity.type
_entity.pdbx_description
1 polymer ?
#
loop_
_entity_poly.entity_id
_entity_poly.type
_entity_poly.pdbx_seq_one_letter_code
_entity_poly.pdbx_strand_id
1 'polypeptide(L)'
;MIKDNQQYFNRLHVIMDALVIAGSYILAWYLWIGRNRNDGGAPVGVLDMGIYFSALYFVVPGYLILYYWFKLYSPKRVQRNETEILNVFKANIVGMTVFLAILFMANDWRQLQLQHFSRGMVALFTAINTVSTLLMRAFIRYCLHFVRKKGYNRKYILLVGYSRATEEYINRINSNPQWGYVVRGILDDKVPRGATYKGVKVVGSINNLLYILPENKLDEIAITLSLEDYDRLEELVDLCEKSGVHTKFIPDYNSLIPGRPYMEDLMGLPVINIRYVPLTNTMSAIAKRCVDIVGSFFGLILISPLLLVVAILVKATSPGPVIFRQERVGLHNKPFMMYKFRTMRQQQPGEEKKGWTVKGDPRITRVGALLRRTSIDELPQLFNVLKGDMSLVGPRPERPQFVEKFREEIPRYMIKHQVRPGMTGWAQINGYRGDTSIRKRIEYDIYYIENWSMAFDIKILFLTFFKGFINENAY
;
A
#
# COMPACT_ATOMS: atom_id res chain seq x y z
N MET A 1 31.71 -16.99 -9.80
CA MET A 1 31.36 -15.55 -9.93
C MET A 1 30.10 -15.30 -9.10
N ILE A 2 29.99 -14.24 -8.29
CA ILE A 2 28.84 -14.03 -7.34
C ILE A 2 27.46 -14.14 -8.03
N LYS A 3 27.40 -13.88 -9.34
CA LYS A 3 26.19 -13.96 -10.17
C LYS A 3 25.59 -15.38 -10.27
N ASP A 4 26.42 -16.43 -10.27
CA ASP A 4 25.98 -17.83 -10.46
C ASP A 4 25.82 -18.54 -9.11
N ASN A 5 26.43 -18.01 -8.05
CA ASN A 5 26.50 -18.61 -6.71
C ASN A 5 25.72 -17.80 -5.66
N GLN A 6 24.49 -17.38 -6.00
CA GLN A 6 23.59 -16.70 -5.05
C GLN A 6 23.37 -17.52 -3.78
N GLN A 7 23.36 -18.86 -3.87
CA GLN A 7 23.25 -19.75 -2.71
C GLN A 7 24.41 -19.58 -1.72
N TYR A 8 25.66 -19.49 -2.20
CA TYR A 8 26.82 -19.28 -1.35
C TYR A 8 26.80 -17.90 -0.68
N PHE A 9 26.38 -16.87 -1.42
CA PHE A 9 26.21 -15.53 -0.88
C PHE A 9 25.13 -15.49 0.22
N ASN A 10 24.03 -16.21 0.03
CA ASN A 10 22.98 -16.35 1.04
C ASN A 10 23.49 -17.11 2.27
N ARG A 11 24.26 -18.20 2.10
CA ARG A 11 24.88 -18.94 3.22
C ARG A 11 25.84 -18.05 4.01
N LEU A 12 26.68 -17.27 3.33
CA LEU A 12 27.57 -16.31 3.97
C LEU A 12 26.79 -15.26 4.78
N HIS A 13 25.63 -14.81 4.28
CA HIS A 13 24.75 -13.93 5.06
C HIS A 13 24.20 -14.56 6.33
N VAL A 14 23.79 -15.82 6.28
CA VAL A 14 23.30 -16.54 7.47
C VAL A 14 24.40 -16.61 8.53
N ILE A 15 25.64 -16.91 8.14
CA ILE A 15 26.78 -16.96 9.06
C ILE A 15 27.06 -15.58 9.66
N MET A 16 27.07 -14.53 8.84
CA MET A 16 27.27 -13.16 9.32
C MET A 16 26.18 -12.73 10.31
N ASP A 17 24.92 -13.09 10.06
CA ASP A 17 23.83 -12.80 10.98
C ASP A 17 23.99 -13.54 12.31
N ALA A 18 24.38 -14.81 12.27
CA ALA A 18 24.65 -15.60 13.48
C ALA A 18 25.71 -14.92 14.36
N LEU A 19 26.79 -14.42 13.73
CA LEU A 19 27.84 -13.66 14.42
C LEU A 19 27.35 -12.33 14.98
N VAL A 20 26.52 -11.59 14.23
CA VAL A 20 25.93 -10.33 14.70
C VAL A 20 25.00 -10.57 15.88
N ILE A 21 24.16 -11.61 15.84
CA ILE A 21 23.24 -11.96 16.93
C ILE A 21 24.03 -12.34 18.18
N ALA A 22 25.00 -13.24 18.06
CA ALA A 22 25.84 -13.66 19.18
C ALA A 22 26.64 -12.48 19.75
N GLY A 23 27.28 -11.69 18.89
CA GLY A 23 28.05 -10.50 19.29
C GLY A 23 27.18 -9.44 19.97
N SER A 24 25.98 -9.19 19.44
CA SER A 24 25.02 -8.25 20.04
C SER A 24 24.54 -8.70 21.42
N TYR A 25 24.33 -10.01 21.59
CA TYR A 25 23.92 -10.59 22.87
C TYR A 25 25.04 -10.51 23.91
N ILE A 26 26.27 -10.88 23.53
CA ILE A 26 27.46 -10.77 24.40
C ILE A 26 27.69 -9.30 24.79
N LEU A 27 27.58 -8.37 23.84
CA LEU A 27 27.74 -6.95 24.09
C LEU A 27 26.65 -6.41 25.04
N ALA A 28 25.39 -6.82 24.85
CA ALA A 28 24.30 -6.44 25.74
C ALA A 28 24.50 -6.97 27.16
N TRP A 29 24.98 -8.21 27.30
CA TRP A 29 25.32 -8.79 28.59
C TRP A 29 26.44 -7.99 29.28
N TYR A 30 27.51 -7.68 28.54
CA TYR A 30 28.64 -6.91 29.07
C TYR A 30 28.23 -5.50 29.51
N LEU A 31 27.47 -4.78 28.68
CA LEU A 31 27.05 -3.41 28.97
C LEU A 31 26.04 -3.32 30.11
N TRP A 32 25.14 -4.30 30.25
CA TRP A 32 24.08 -4.29 31.26
C TRP A 32 24.48 -4.93 32.59
N ILE A 33 25.16 -6.09 32.54
CA ILE A 33 25.51 -6.89 33.71
C ILE A 33 26.98 -6.71 34.06
N GLY A 34 27.87 -6.80 33.06
CA GLY A 34 29.32 -6.70 33.25
C GLY A 34 29.76 -5.35 33.83
N ARG A 35 29.23 -4.24 33.31
CA ARG A 35 29.52 -2.89 33.79
C ARG A 35 29.04 -2.64 35.22
N ASN A 36 27.79 -3.00 35.52
CA ASN A 36 27.20 -2.83 36.85
C ASN A 36 27.92 -3.67 37.93
N ARG A 37 28.48 -4.83 37.56
CA ARG A 37 29.25 -5.69 38.47
C ARG A 37 30.62 -5.10 38.86
N ASN A 38 31.25 -4.32 37.98
CA ASN A 38 32.54 -3.69 38.26
C ASN A 38 32.44 -2.42 39.12
N ASP A 39 31.30 -1.72 39.08
CA ASP A 39 31.06 -0.50 39.86
C ASP A 39 30.56 -0.77 41.30
N GLY A 40 30.81 -1.98 41.84
CA GLY A 40 30.50 -2.35 43.23
C GLY A 40 29.03 -2.67 43.54
N GLY A 41 28.14 -2.63 42.55
CA GLY A 41 26.72 -2.95 42.69
C GLY A 41 26.32 -4.14 41.84
N ALA A 42 26.64 -5.37 42.25
CA ALA A 42 25.98 -6.53 41.65
C ALA A 42 24.47 -6.40 41.94
N PRO A 43 23.58 -6.30 40.92
CA PRO A 43 22.15 -6.26 41.18
C PRO A 43 21.79 -7.57 41.88
N VAL A 44 21.22 -7.48 43.09
CA VAL A 44 20.77 -8.64 43.85
C VAL A 44 19.79 -9.44 42.97
N GLY A 45 20.09 -10.72 42.71
CA GLY A 45 19.24 -11.60 41.89
C GLY A 45 19.56 -11.66 40.39
N VAL A 46 20.83 -11.68 39.99
CA VAL A 46 21.24 -11.96 38.58
C VAL A 46 21.81 -13.38 38.48
N LEU A 47 21.33 -14.14 37.48
CA LEU A 47 21.75 -15.52 37.20
C LEU A 47 23.24 -15.62 36.82
N ASP A 48 23.80 -16.83 37.00
CA ASP A 48 25.19 -17.11 36.64
C ASP A 48 25.48 -16.91 35.14
N MET A 49 26.73 -16.56 34.83
CA MET A 49 27.21 -16.29 33.47
C MET A 49 26.95 -17.46 32.52
N GLY A 50 27.09 -18.71 33.00
CA GLY A 50 26.84 -19.90 32.20
C GLY A 50 25.39 -20.04 31.74
N ILE A 51 24.44 -19.57 32.54
CA ILE A 51 22.99 -19.61 32.21
C ILE A 51 22.67 -18.55 31.14
N TYR A 52 23.30 -17.38 31.19
CA TYR A 52 23.14 -16.37 30.14
C TYR A 52 23.70 -16.84 28.80
N PHE A 53 24.86 -17.49 28.78
CA PHE A 53 25.44 -17.97 27.53
C PHE A 53 24.80 -19.26 27.01
N SER A 54 24.23 -20.11 27.86
CA SER A 54 23.47 -21.27 27.38
C SER A 54 22.23 -20.85 26.58
N ALA A 55 21.65 -19.68 26.85
CA ALA A 55 20.57 -19.13 26.05
C ALA A 55 20.97 -18.85 24.58
N LEU A 56 22.27 -18.62 24.27
CA LEU A 56 22.73 -18.42 22.89
C LEU A 56 22.43 -19.63 21.99
N TYR A 57 22.45 -20.85 22.54
CA TYR A 57 22.11 -22.08 21.81
C TYR A 57 20.68 -22.06 21.25
N PHE A 58 19.79 -21.29 21.86
CA PHE A 58 18.40 -21.13 21.42
C PHE A 58 18.17 -19.81 20.70
N VAL A 59 18.78 -18.72 21.19
CA VAL A 59 18.62 -17.37 20.64
C VAL A 59 19.16 -17.30 19.22
N VAL A 60 20.35 -17.83 18.94
CA VAL A 60 20.95 -17.72 17.60
C VAL A 60 20.13 -18.49 16.56
N PRO A 61 19.83 -19.80 16.72
CA PRO A 61 19.00 -20.51 15.75
C PRO A 61 17.58 -19.93 15.64
N GLY A 62 16.97 -19.53 16.77
CA GLY A 62 15.63 -18.94 16.79
C GLY A 62 15.54 -17.66 15.97
N TYR A 63 16.51 -16.75 16.12
CA TYR A 63 16.57 -15.52 15.34
C TYR A 63 16.86 -15.77 13.85
N LEU A 64 17.69 -16.76 13.50
CA LEU A 64 17.92 -17.14 12.11
C LEU A 64 16.65 -17.66 11.44
N ILE A 65 15.85 -18.47 12.15
CA ILE A 65 14.54 -18.95 11.67
C ILE A 65 13.58 -17.79 11.47
N LEU A 66 13.52 -16.85 12.43
CA LEU A 66 12.71 -15.64 12.28
C LEU A 66 13.16 -14.82 11.07
N TYR A 67 14.47 -14.62 10.88
CA TYR A 67 14.99 -13.86 9.75
C TYR A 67 14.66 -14.53 8.40
N TYR A 68 14.63 -15.86 8.37
CA TYR A 68 14.14 -16.61 7.22
C TYR A 68 12.64 -16.39 6.96
N TRP A 69 11.78 -16.50 7.98
CA TRP A 69 10.33 -16.26 7.86
C TRP A 69 9.99 -14.83 7.43
N PHE A 70 10.75 -13.84 7.93
CA PHE A 70 10.62 -12.43 7.51
C PHE A 70 11.31 -12.11 6.18
N LYS A 71 11.72 -13.14 5.41
CA LYS A 71 12.27 -13.06 4.05
C LYS A 71 13.53 -12.19 3.93
N LEU A 72 14.35 -12.10 4.99
CA LEU A 72 15.58 -11.30 5.00
C LEU A 72 16.74 -11.90 4.18
N TYR A 73 16.60 -13.16 3.74
CA TYR A 73 17.57 -13.84 2.86
C TYR A 73 17.17 -13.85 1.38
N SER A 74 16.16 -13.06 0.99
CA SER A 74 15.75 -12.92 -0.40
C SER A 74 16.81 -12.20 -1.24
N PRO A 75 16.89 -12.43 -2.57
CA PRO A 75 17.87 -11.76 -3.43
C PRO A 75 17.78 -10.23 -3.35
N LYS A 76 18.84 -9.61 -2.80
CA LYS A 76 18.94 -8.16 -2.51
C LYS A 76 18.99 -7.25 -3.74
N ARG A 77 18.79 -7.79 -4.95
CA ARG A 77 18.95 -7.01 -6.18
C ARG A 77 17.76 -6.10 -6.44
N VAL A 78 16.53 -6.48 -6.09
CA VAL A 78 15.30 -5.73 -6.46
C VAL A 78 14.49 -5.27 -5.23
N GLN A 79 14.87 -5.70 -4.02
CA GLN A 79 14.12 -5.38 -2.80
C GLN A 79 14.31 -3.91 -2.39
N ARG A 80 13.21 -3.25 -1.98
CA ARG A 80 13.23 -1.87 -1.48
C ARG A 80 13.81 -1.81 -0.06
N ASN A 81 14.65 -0.81 0.21
CA ASN A 81 15.27 -0.60 1.53
C ASN A 81 14.24 -0.51 2.66
N GLU A 82 13.13 0.20 2.43
CA GLU A 82 12.06 0.37 3.43
C GLU A 82 11.47 -0.97 3.88
N THR A 83 11.26 -1.90 2.93
CA THR A 83 10.70 -3.22 3.25
C THR A 83 11.67 -4.07 4.06
N GLU A 84 12.97 -3.96 3.80
CA GLU A 84 13.99 -4.67 4.56
C GLU A 84 14.09 -4.13 5.99
N ILE A 85 14.12 -2.80 6.15
CA ILE A 85 14.14 -2.14 7.46
C ILE A 85 12.93 -2.57 8.30
N LEU A 86 11.72 -2.47 7.73
CA LEU A 86 10.49 -2.87 8.41
C LEU A 86 10.50 -4.35 8.81
N ASN A 87 11.03 -5.23 7.96
CA ASN A 87 11.11 -6.66 8.26
C ASN A 87 12.13 -6.96 9.38
N VAL A 88 13.25 -6.24 9.44
CA VAL A 88 14.21 -6.35 10.55
C VAL A 88 13.55 -5.93 11.86
N PHE A 89 12.82 -4.82 11.89
CA PHE A 89 12.08 -4.38 13.08
C PHE A 89 11.04 -5.42 13.52
N LYS A 90 10.21 -5.91 12.59
CA LYS A 90 9.20 -6.94 12.89
C LYS A 90 9.83 -8.21 13.46
N ALA A 91 10.92 -8.69 12.84
CA ALA A 91 11.60 -9.90 13.27
C ALA A 91 12.19 -9.76 14.68
N ASN A 92 12.82 -8.62 15.00
CA ASN A 92 13.40 -8.39 16.32
C ASN A 92 12.33 -8.18 17.40
N ILE A 93 11.22 -7.50 17.10
CA ILE A 93 10.09 -7.35 18.04
C ILE A 93 9.47 -8.72 18.34
N VAL A 94 9.17 -9.51 17.30
CA VAL A 94 8.63 -10.87 17.49
C VAL A 94 9.63 -11.74 18.23
N GLY A 95 10.92 -11.66 17.90
CA GLY A 95 11.98 -12.37 18.61
C GLY A 95 12.06 -12.02 20.10
N MET A 96 11.94 -10.74 20.44
CA MET A 96 11.87 -10.27 21.83
C MET A 96 10.63 -10.82 22.54
N THR A 97 9.46 -10.75 21.91
CA THR A 97 8.21 -11.27 22.50
C THR A 97 8.29 -12.78 22.73
N VAL A 98 8.77 -13.54 21.75
CA VAL A 98 8.94 -14.99 21.87
C VAL A 98 9.97 -15.33 22.93
N PHE A 99 11.10 -14.61 22.99
CA PHE A 99 12.12 -14.86 24.01
C PHE A 99 11.60 -14.59 25.42
N LEU A 100 10.87 -13.50 25.64
CA LEU A 100 10.24 -13.20 26.92
C LEU A 100 9.14 -14.23 27.28
N ALA A 101 8.35 -14.68 26.30
CA ALA A 101 7.34 -15.71 26.51
C ALA A 101 7.97 -17.06 26.91
N ILE A 102 9.08 -17.45 26.27
CA ILE A 102 9.82 -18.67 26.64
C ILE A 102 10.39 -18.53 28.05
N LEU A 103 10.99 -17.39 28.40
CA LEU A 103 11.49 -17.14 29.75
C LEU A 103 10.36 -17.21 30.80
N PHE A 104 9.17 -16.73 30.46
CA PHE A 104 7.98 -16.83 31.33
C PHE A 104 7.49 -18.27 31.47
N MET A 105 7.35 -19.03 30.37
CA MET A 105 6.87 -20.42 30.42
C MET A 105 7.89 -21.38 31.05
N ALA A 106 9.18 -21.19 30.77
CA ALA A 106 10.25 -22.03 31.30
C ALA A 106 10.46 -21.84 32.81
N ASN A 107 9.87 -20.78 33.38
CA ASN A 107 9.90 -20.52 34.81
C ASN A 107 9.30 -21.67 35.64
N ASP A 108 8.25 -22.32 35.13
CA ASP A 108 7.51 -23.34 35.88
C ASP A 108 8.05 -24.76 35.66
N TRP A 109 8.87 -24.95 34.63
CA TRP A 109 9.17 -26.29 34.10
C TRP A 109 10.39 -26.99 34.71
N ARG A 110 11.28 -26.28 35.43
CA ARG A 110 12.57 -26.90 35.80
C ARG A 110 13.32 -26.34 37.01
N GLN A 111 12.67 -25.72 38.00
CA GLN A 111 13.33 -25.10 39.18
C GLN A 111 14.48 -24.11 38.86
N LEU A 112 14.76 -23.84 37.58
CA LEU A 112 15.65 -22.80 37.12
C LEU A 112 14.95 -21.48 37.45
N GLN A 113 15.52 -20.69 38.36
CA GLN A 113 14.97 -19.40 38.78
C GLN A 113 15.10 -18.34 37.66
N LEU A 114 14.53 -18.61 36.47
CA LEU A 114 14.58 -17.76 35.29
C LEU A 114 13.84 -16.43 35.47
N GLN A 115 13.07 -16.26 36.56
CA GLN A 115 12.53 -14.95 36.98
C GLN A 115 13.61 -13.88 37.15
N HIS A 116 14.83 -14.32 37.49
CA HIS A 116 16.02 -13.48 37.66
C HIS A 116 16.73 -13.14 36.34
N PHE A 117 16.21 -13.60 35.20
CA PHE A 117 16.73 -13.20 33.91
C PHE A 117 16.41 -11.72 33.66
N SER A 118 17.45 -10.92 33.44
CA SER A 118 17.28 -9.47 33.36
C SER A 118 16.52 -9.05 32.11
N ARG A 119 15.27 -8.60 32.28
CA ARG A 119 14.43 -8.08 31.18
C ARG A 119 15.05 -6.86 30.49
N GLY A 120 15.81 -6.06 31.25
CA GLY A 120 16.55 -4.92 30.71
C GLY A 120 17.68 -5.33 29.76
N MET A 121 18.37 -6.44 30.06
CA MET A 121 19.37 -7.01 29.15
C MET A 121 18.72 -7.49 27.85
N VAL A 122 17.55 -8.14 27.90
CA VAL A 122 16.81 -8.57 26.70
C VAL A 122 16.42 -7.37 25.82
N ALA A 123 15.92 -6.29 26.44
CA ALA A 123 15.57 -5.06 25.72
C ALA A 123 16.81 -4.42 25.07
N LEU A 124 17.93 -4.35 25.81
CA LEU A 124 19.19 -3.82 25.29
C LEU A 124 19.75 -4.68 24.16
N PHE A 125 19.72 -6.01 24.30
CA PHE A 125 20.09 -6.96 23.25
C PHE A 125 19.26 -6.72 21.98
N THR A 126 17.94 -6.58 22.12
CA THR A 126 17.05 -6.36 20.98
C THR A 126 17.39 -5.05 20.26
N ALA A 127 17.69 -3.98 21.01
CA ALA A 127 18.09 -2.70 20.45
C ALA A 127 19.44 -2.79 19.72
N ILE A 128 20.48 -3.34 20.37
CA ILE A 128 21.82 -3.51 19.79
C ILE A 128 21.77 -4.41 18.56
N ASN A 129 21.04 -5.52 18.62
CA ASN A 129 20.92 -6.46 17.51
C ASN A 129 20.20 -5.83 16.31
N THR A 130 19.15 -5.04 16.56
CA THR A 130 18.45 -4.30 15.50
C THR A 130 19.39 -3.31 14.81
N VAL A 131 20.11 -2.49 15.57
CA VAL A 131 21.05 -1.50 15.01
C VAL A 131 22.19 -2.19 14.26
N SER A 132 22.81 -3.20 14.88
CA SER A 132 23.93 -3.94 14.28
C SER A 132 23.53 -4.64 12.99
N THR A 133 22.35 -5.26 12.96
CA THR A 133 21.80 -5.88 11.75
C THR A 133 21.57 -4.84 10.65
N LEU A 134 20.99 -3.68 10.97
CA LEU A 134 20.77 -2.60 9.99
C LEU A 134 22.09 -2.05 9.42
N LEU A 135 23.09 -1.81 10.27
CA LEU A 135 24.44 -1.39 9.87
C LEU A 135 25.09 -2.44 8.97
N MET A 136 25.01 -3.70 9.36
CA MET A 136 25.55 -4.81 8.60
C MET A 136 24.90 -4.90 7.20
N ARG A 137 23.59 -4.75 7.12
CA ARG A 137 22.86 -4.70 5.83
C ARG A 137 23.28 -3.49 4.98
N ALA A 138 23.45 -2.32 5.59
CA ALA A 138 23.93 -1.13 4.90
C ALA A 138 25.35 -1.33 4.34
N PHE A 139 26.24 -1.95 5.12
CA PHE A 139 27.61 -2.27 4.70
C PHE A 139 27.63 -3.24 3.52
N ILE A 140 26.85 -4.33 3.58
CA ILE A 140 26.72 -5.28 2.46
C ILE A 140 26.25 -4.57 1.19
N ARG A 141 25.24 -3.70 1.29
CA ARG A 141 24.73 -2.94 0.13
C ARG A 141 25.78 -2.00 -0.43
N TYR A 142 26.52 -1.30 0.44
CA TYR A 142 27.63 -0.44 0.04
C TYR A 142 28.71 -1.21 -0.71
N CYS A 143 29.17 -2.34 -0.17
CA CYS A 143 30.16 -3.22 -0.81
C CYS A 143 29.66 -3.74 -2.17
N LEU A 144 28.40 -4.21 -2.25
CA LEU A 144 27.81 -4.66 -3.52
C LEU A 144 27.71 -3.54 -4.54
N HIS A 145 27.33 -2.33 -4.12
CA HIS A 145 27.26 -1.16 -4.99
C HIS A 145 28.64 -0.79 -5.53
N PHE A 146 29.66 -0.78 -4.68
CA PHE A 146 31.04 -0.51 -5.05
C PHE A 146 31.58 -1.53 -6.07
N VAL A 147 31.35 -2.82 -5.82
CA VAL A 147 31.74 -3.92 -6.73
C VAL A 147 31.02 -3.79 -8.09
N ARG A 148 29.73 -3.46 -8.10
CA ARG A 148 28.93 -3.24 -9.32
C ARG A 148 29.38 -2.01 -10.12
N LYS A 149 29.78 -0.94 -9.43
CA LYS A 149 30.33 0.27 -10.06
C LYS A 149 31.64 -0.04 -10.80
N LYS A 150 32.49 -0.91 -10.23
CA LYS A 150 33.73 -1.40 -10.86
C LYS A 150 33.54 -2.39 -12.02
N GLY A 151 32.30 -2.76 -12.37
CA GLY A 151 32.02 -3.65 -13.51
C GLY A 151 31.71 -5.10 -13.14
N TYR A 152 31.95 -5.50 -11.89
CA TYR A 152 31.76 -6.87 -11.43
C TYR A 152 30.30 -7.13 -11.01
N ASN A 153 29.85 -8.41 -11.03
CA ASN A 153 28.50 -8.82 -10.63
C ASN A 153 27.35 -8.12 -11.40
N ARG A 154 27.62 -7.72 -12.66
CA ARG A 154 26.60 -7.23 -13.60
C ARG A 154 25.86 -8.41 -14.24
N LYS A 155 24.56 -8.25 -14.49
CA LYS A 155 23.77 -9.15 -15.33
C LYS A 155 23.45 -8.46 -16.65
N TYR A 156 23.77 -9.12 -17.75
CA TYR A 156 23.47 -8.64 -19.09
C TYR A 156 22.12 -9.17 -19.54
N ILE A 157 21.22 -8.25 -19.88
CA ILE A 157 19.86 -8.56 -20.32
C ILE A 157 19.70 -8.17 -21.79
N LEU A 158 19.01 -9.03 -22.55
CA LEU A 158 18.48 -8.71 -23.87
C LEU A 158 16.95 -8.58 -23.78
N LEU A 159 16.39 -7.53 -24.39
CA LEU A 159 14.94 -7.33 -24.48
C LEU A 159 14.43 -7.81 -25.84
N VAL A 160 13.32 -8.54 -25.85
CA VAL A 160 12.69 -9.07 -27.07
C VAL A 160 11.29 -8.47 -27.20
N GLY A 161 11.08 -7.68 -28.23
CA GLY A 161 9.91 -6.84 -28.44
C GLY A 161 10.07 -5.44 -27.85
N TYR A 162 9.65 -4.43 -28.60
CA TYR A 162 9.52 -3.05 -28.15
C TYR A 162 8.05 -2.74 -27.82
N SER A 163 7.82 -2.24 -26.61
CA SER A 163 6.50 -1.96 -26.03
C SER A 163 6.60 -0.92 -24.93
N ARG A 164 5.46 -0.48 -24.36
CA ARG A 164 5.51 0.46 -23.21
C ARG A 164 6.17 -0.19 -21.99
N ALA A 165 5.92 -1.48 -21.77
CA ALA A 165 6.62 -2.29 -20.78
C ALA A 165 8.15 -2.25 -20.96
N THR A 166 8.65 -2.26 -22.20
CA THR A 166 10.08 -2.13 -22.51
C THR A 166 10.66 -0.83 -21.98
N GLU A 167 10.00 0.29 -22.27
CA GLU A 167 10.45 1.61 -21.83
C GLU A 167 10.44 1.73 -20.30
N GLU A 168 9.36 1.28 -19.66
CA GLU A 168 9.25 1.30 -18.22
C GLU A 168 10.32 0.44 -17.55
N TYR A 169 10.63 -0.72 -18.13
CA TYR A 169 11.67 -1.62 -17.62
C TYR A 169 13.05 -0.97 -17.69
N ILE A 170 13.41 -0.37 -18.83
CA ILE A 170 14.67 0.37 -18.99
C ILE A 170 14.74 1.55 -18.01
N ASN A 171 13.66 2.33 -17.87
CA ASN A 171 13.61 3.46 -16.93
C ASN A 171 13.83 3.01 -15.48
N ARG A 172 13.27 1.87 -15.07
CA ARG A 172 13.44 1.31 -13.71
C ARG A 172 14.88 0.82 -13.49
N ILE A 173 15.51 0.18 -14.49
CA ILE A 173 16.92 -0.24 -14.40
C ILE A 173 17.85 0.98 -14.32
N ASN A 174 17.66 1.96 -15.20
CA ASN A 174 18.50 3.16 -15.25
C ASN A 174 18.36 4.00 -13.97
N SER A 175 17.15 4.11 -13.42
CA SER A 175 16.90 4.78 -12.13
C SER A 175 17.46 4.01 -10.92
N ASN A 176 17.84 2.73 -11.08
CA ASN A 176 18.35 1.90 -9.99
C ASN A 176 19.66 1.18 -10.36
N PRO A 177 20.78 1.91 -10.56
CA PRO A 177 22.08 1.32 -10.93
C PRO A 177 22.58 0.26 -9.93
N GLN A 178 22.15 0.36 -8.67
CA GLN A 178 22.46 -0.62 -7.63
C GLN A 178 21.98 -2.03 -7.96
N TRP A 179 21.04 -2.22 -8.88
CA TRP A 179 20.59 -3.54 -9.31
C TRP A 179 21.66 -4.27 -10.15
N GLY A 180 22.60 -3.54 -10.77
CA GLY A 180 23.65 -4.13 -11.60
C GLY A 180 23.11 -4.85 -12.84
N TYR A 181 21.99 -4.40 -13.40
CA TYR A 181 21.50 -4.84 -14.70
C TYR A 181 22.06 -3.93 -15.80
N VAL A 182 22.43 -4.52 -16.93
CA VAL A 182 22.87 -3.80 -18.12
C VAL A 182 22.07 -4.34 -19.30
N VAL A 183 21.25 -3.49 -19.91
CA VAL A 183 20.52 -3.85 -21.13
C VAL A 183 21.49 -3.74 -22.30
N ARG A 184 21.78 -4.87 -22.95
CA ARG A 184 22.71 -4.94 -24.10
C ARG A 184 22.06 -4.47 -25.40
N GLY A 185 20.75 -4.64 -25.52
CA GLY A 185 20.03 -4.35 -26.74
C GLY A 185 18.57 -4.74 -26.69
N ILE A 186 17.84 -4.30 -27.71
CA ILE A 186 16.46 -4.69 -27.99
C ILE A 186 16.45 -5.43 -29.33
N LEU A 187 15.70 -6.53 -29.42
CA LEU A 187 15.34 -7.18 -30.67
C LEU A 187 13.88 -6.89 -30.97
N ASP A 188 13.58 -6.35 -32.15
CA ASP A 188 12.22 -6.04 -32.55
C ASP A 188 12.07 -6.07 -34.08
N ASP A 189 10.92 -6.52 -34.57
CA ASP A 189 10.68 -6.66 -36.02
C ASP A 189 10.03 -5.41 -36.64
N LYS A 190 9.31 -4.62 -35.83
CA LYS A 190 8.58 -3.42 -36.27
C LYS A 190 9.49 -2.19 -36.27
N VAL A 191 10.46 -2.14 -35.36
CA VAL A 191 11.40 -1.02 -35.25
C VAL A 191 12.67 -1.27 -36.08
N PRO A 192 13.13 -0.28 -36.88
CA PRO A 192 14.37 -0.40 -37.63
C PRO A 192 15.61 -0.56 -36.74
N ARG A 193 16.53 -1.39 -37.20
CA ARG A 193 17.85 -1.61 -36.59
C ARG A 193 18.61 -0.29 -36.44
N GLY A 194 19.25 -0.09 -35.29
CA GLY A 194 20.00 1.14 -34.97
C GLY A 194 19.18 2.24 -34.30
N ALA A 195 17.85 2.14 -34.28
CA ALA A 195 17.01 2.99 -33.45
C ALA A 195 17.45 2.91 -31.98
N THR A 196 17.41 4.04 -31.27
CA THR A 196 17.84 4.12 -29.87
C THR A 196 16.68 4.59 -29.00
N TYR A 197 16.32 3.80 -27.98
CA TYR A 197 15.31 4.15 -26.99
C TYR A 197 15.89 4.17 -25.60
N LYS A 198 15.72 5.29 -24.88
CA LYS A 198 16.21 5.47 -23.50
C LYS A 198 17.70 5.07 -23.34
N GLY A 199 18.51 5.28 -24.39
CA GLY A 199 19.93 4.95 -24.43
C GLY A 199 20.28 3.51 -24.84
N VAL A 200 19.28 2.67 -25.16
CA VAL A 200 19.46 1.27 -25.61
C VAL A 200 19.17 1.17 -27.10
N LYS A 201 20.07 0.52 -27.85
CA LYS A 201 19.92 0.32 -29.30
C LYS A 201 19.11 -0.91 -29.65
N VAL A 202 18.33 -0.83 -30.73
CA VAL A 202 17.76 -1.99 -31.41
C VAL A 202 18.85 -2.67 -32.22
N VAL A 203 19.23 -3.88 -31.81
CA VAL A 203 20.42 -4.58 -32.32
C VAL A 203 20.10 -5.43 -33.55
N GLY A 204 18.84 -5.82 -33.71
CA GLY A 204 18.37 -6.65 -34.82
C GLY A 204 16.89 -7.00 -34.69
N SER A 205 16.44 -7.92 -35.55
CA SER A 205 15.11 -8.52 -35.52
C SER A 205 15.01 -9.59 -34.45
N ILE A 206 13.80 -10.03 -34.13
CA ILE A 206 13.55 -11.10 -33.17
C ILE A 206 14.22 -12.41 -33.63
N ASN A 207 14.27 -12.67 -34.94
CA ASN A 207 14.93 -13.86 -35.49
C ASN A 207 16.44 -13.89 -35.25
N ASN A 208 17.07 -12.76 -34.93
CA ASN A 208 18.49 -12.75 -34.52
C ASN A 208 18.73 -13.53 -33.21
N LEU A 209 17.67 -13.81 -32.43
CA LEU A 209 17.74 -14.58 -31.21
C LEU A 209 18.34 -15.98 -31.44
N LEU A 210 18.07 -16.61 -32.58
CA LEU A 210 18.64 -17.90 -33.00
C LEU A 210 20.17 -17.91 -33.05
N TYR A 211 20.78 -16.76 -33.35
CA TYR A 211 22.23 -16.61 -33.45
C TYR A 211 22.87 -16.11 -32.16
N ILE A 212 22.12 -15.34 -31.35
CA ILE A 212 22.62 -14.73 -30.11
C ILE A 212 22.57 -15.72 -28.93
N LEU A 213 21.54 -16.57 -28.87
CA LEU A 213 21.37 -17.56 -27.79
C LEU A 213 22.57 -18.52 -27.66
N PRO A 214 23.10 -19.13 -28.75
CA PRO A 214 24.22 -20.06 -28.66
C PRO A 214 25.52 -19.42 -28.17
N GLU A 215 25.69 -18.10 -28.30
CA GLU A 215 26.90 -17.42 -27.79
C GLU A 215 26.99 -17.44 -26.26
N ASN A 216 25.88 -17.67 -25.55
CA ASN A 216 25.79 -17.77 -24.09
C ASN A 216 26.46 -16.61 -23.31
N LYS A 217 26.47 -15.40 -23.90
CA LYS A 217 27.02 -14.18 -23.28
C LYS A 217 26.00 -13.41 -22.44
N LEU A 218 24.73 -13.80 -22.52
CA LEU A 218 23.61 -13.14 -21.86
C LEU A 218 23.23 -13.93 -20.60
N ASP A 219 22.97 -13.22 -19.50
CA ASP A 219 22.57 -13.87 -18.25
C ASP A 219 21.04 -14.07 -18.19
N GLU A 220 20.26 -13.17 -18.83
CA GLU A 220 18.79 -13.22 -18.84
C GLU A 220 18.21 -12.62 -20.14
N ILE A 221 17.03 -13.11 -20.55
CA ILE A 221 16.23 -12.52 -21.62
C ILE A 221 14.90 -12.06 -21.04
N ALA A 222 14.47 -10.85 -21.38
CA ALA A 222 13.14 -10.37 -21.04
C ALA A 222 12.30 -10.15 -22.29
N ILE A 223 11.20 -10.89 -22.40
CA ILE A 223 10.22 -10.79 -23.47
C ILE A 223 9.22 -9.69 -23.08
N THR A 224 9.20 -8.63 -23.87
CA THR A 224 8.42 -7.39 -23.70
C THR A 224 7.60 -7.10 -24.96
N LEU A 225 6.95 -8.13 -25.51
CA LEU A 225 6.13 -8.01 -26.71
C LEU A 225 4.96 -7.02 -26.50
N SER A 226 4.53 -6.37 -27.59
CA SER A 226 3.27 -5.65 -27.59
C SER A 226 2.10 -6.65 -27.58
N LEU A 227 0.91 -6.24 -27.12
CA LEU A 227 -0.26 -7.13 -27.06
C LEU A 227 -0.62 -7.77 -28.41
N GLU A 228 -0.31 -7.09 -29.51
CA GLU A 228 -0.54 -7.58 -30.88
C GLU A 228 0.38 -8.74 -31.27
N ASP A 229 1.54 -8.87 -30.62
CA ASP A 229 2.57 -9.84 -30.98
C ASP A 229 2.61 -11.04 -30.01
N TYR A 230 1.60 -11.18 -29.13
CA TYR A 230 1.55 -12.24 -28.12
C TYR A 230 1.41 -13.64 -28.71
N ASP A 231 0.94 -13.77 -29.95
CA ASP A 231 0.86 -15.05 -30.67
C ASP A 231 2.24 -15.72 -30.84
N ARG A 232 3.32 -14.93 -30.76
CA ARG A 232 4.72 -15.43 -30.83
C ARG A 232 5.35 -15.74 -29.48
N LEU A 233 4.63 -15.51 -28.37
CA LEU A 233 5.19 -15.71 -27.03
C LEU A 233 5.61 -17.17 -26.81
N GLU A 234 4.78 -18.12 -27.25
CA GLU A 234 5.06 -19.55 -27.13
C GLU A 234 6.35 -19.92 -27.87
N GLU A 235 6.46 -19.54 -29.15
CA GLU A 235 7.66 -19.77 -29.98
C GLU A 235 8.94 -19.24 -29.31
N LEU A 236 8.89 -18.03 -28.75
CA LEU A 236 10.05 -17.38 -28.14
C LEU A 236 10.45 -17.98 -26.80
N VAL A 237 9.47 -18.37 -25.98
CA VAL A 237 9.74 -19.10 -24.73
C VAL A 237 10.41 -20.43 -25.04
N ASP A 238 9.84 -21.18 -25.99
CA ASP A 238 10.36 -22.49 -26.41
C ASP A 238 11.80 -22.39 -26.93
N LEU A 239 12.12 -21.33 -27.68
CA LEU A 239 13.46 -21.09 -28.19
C LEU A 239 14.48 -20.78 -27.07
N CYS A 240 14.08 -19.97 -26.10
CA CYS A 240 14.96 -19.60 -25.00
C CYS A 240 15.16 -20.77 -24.02
N GLU A 241 14.12 -21.57 -23.76
CA GLU A 241 14.19 -22.78 -22.93
C GLU A 241 15.10 -23.84 -23.53
N LYS A 242 15.01 -24.10 -24.85
CA LYS A 242 15.93 -25.00 -25.57
C LYS A 242 17.40 -24.58 -25.45
N SER A 243 17.65 -23.28 -25.28
CA SER A 243 18.99 -22.71 -25.14
C SER A 243 19.46 -22.60 -23.68
N GLY A 244 18.62 -22.98 -22.71
CA GLY A 244 18.96 -22.95 -21.28
C GLY A 244 19.10 -21.54 -20.68
N VAL A 245 18.62 -20.50 -21.36
CA VAL A 245 18.73 -19.11 -20.89
C VAL A 245 17.53 -18.77 -19.99
N HIS A 246 17.80 -18.10 -18.87
CA HIS A 246 16.75 -17.62 -17.98
C HIS A 246 15.86 -16.59 -18.68
N THR A 247 14.61 -17.00 -18.94
CA THR A 247 13.62 -16.19 -19.64
C THR A 247 12.65 -15.56 -18.67
N LYS A 248 12.36 -14.27 -18.87
CA LYS A 248 11.36 -13.51 -18.12
C LYS A 248 10.34 -12.95 -19.09
N PHE A 249 9.07 -13.06 -18.74
CA PHE A 249 8.02 -12.38 -19.46
C PHE A 249 7.63 -11.10 -18.71
N ILE A 250 7.64 -9.97 -19.41
CA ILE A 250 7.23 -8.67 -18.89
C ILE A 250 6.07 -8.17 -19.76
N PRO A 251 4.85 -8.33 -19.27
CA PRO A 251 3.66 -8.06 -20.06
C PRO A 251 3.36 -6.58 -20.21
N ASP A 252 2.81 -6.19 -21.37
CA ASP A 252 2.41 -4.81 -21.68
C ASP A 252 0.97 -4.48 -21.26
N TYR A 253 0.51 -5.00 -20.11
CA TYR A 253 -0.81 -4.69 -19.56
C TYR A 253 -0.78 -3.73 -18.36
N ASN A 254 0.37 -3.13 -18.02
CA ASN A 254 0.48 -2.18 -16.90
C ASN A 254 -0.49 -0.98 -17.00
N SER A 255 -0.96 -0.62 -18.20
CA SER A 255 -1.98 0.42 -18.40
C SER A 255 -3.41 -0.07 -18.16
N LEU A 256 -3.66 -1.38 -18.21
CA LEU A 256 -4.99 -1.99 -18.12
C LEU A 256 -5.22 -2.65 -16.76
N ILE A 257 -4.20 -3.34 -16.23
CA ILE A 257 -4.26 -4.16 -15.02
C ILE A 257 -3.28 -3.56 -14.00
N PRO A 258 -3.68 -3.41 -12.72
CA PRO A 258 -2.78 -2.91 -11.69
C PRO A 258 -1.56 -3.84 -11.53
N GLY A 259 -0.41 -3.29 -11.13
CA GLY A 259 0.85 -4.05 -11.01
C GLY A 259 0.86 -5.19 -9.98
N ARG A 260 -0.24 -5.40 -9.24
CA ARG A 260 -0.55 -6.61 -8.49
C ARG A 260 -1.98 -7.04 -8.85
N PRO A 261 -2.16 -7.82 -9.93
CA PRO A 261 -3.47 -8.34 -10.27
C PRO A 261 -3.99 -9.21 -9.13
N TYR A 262 -5.29 -9.11 -8.86
CA TYR A 262 -5.95 -10.12 -8.04
C TYR A 262 -6.26 -11.31 -8.94
N MET A 263 -5.77 -12.48 -8.54
CA MET A 263 -5.96 -13.73 -9.25
C MET A 263 -7.08 -14.50 -8.55
N GLU A 264 -8.12 -14.85 -9.29
CA GLU A 264 -9.08 -15.86 -8.87
C GLU A 264 -8.67 -17.21 -9.48
N ASP A 265 -8.73 -18.27 -8.68
CA ASP A 265 -8.48 -19.62 -9.16
C ASP A 265 -9.82 -20.31 -9.40
N LEU A 266 -10.14 -20.52 -10.67
CA LEU A 266 -11.33 -21.24 -11.13
C LEU A 266 -10.90 -22.65 -11.54
N MET A 267 -10.78 -23.54 -10.56
CA MET A 267 -10.38 -24.95 -10.73
C MET A 267 -9.08 -25.14 -11.54
N GLY A 268 -8.06 -24.36 -11.22
CA GLY A 268 -6.76 -24.36 -11.91
C GLY A 268 -6.66 -23.34 -13.05
N LEU A 269 -7.74 -22.62 -13.39
CA LEU A 269 -7.70 -21.52 -14.35
C LEU A 269 -7.41 -20.20 -13.61
N PRO A 270 -6.23 -19.59 -13.80
CA PRO A 270 -5.93 -18.28 -13.24
C PRO A 270 -6.73 -17.19 -13.96
N VAL A 271 -7.74 -16.63 -13.30
CA VAL A 271 -8.52 -15.49 -13.80
C VAL A 271 -7.96 -14.20 -13.21
N ILE A 272 -7.50 -13.30 -14.09
CA ILE A 272 -6.96 -12.01 -13.71
C ILE A 272 -8.09 -10.99 -13.62
N ASN A 273 -8.38 -10.51 -12.41
CA ASN A 273 -9.26 -9.36 -12.24
C ASN A 273 -8.54 -8.09 -12.67
N ILE A 274 -9.06 -7.46 -13.73
CA ILE A 274 -8.55 -6.19 -14.29
C ILE A 274 -8.52 -5.09 -13.21
N ARG A 275 -9.36 -5.18 -12.18
CA ARG A 275 -9.39 -4.24 -11.08
C ARG A 275 -9.71 -4.94 -9.76
N TYR A 276 -8.83 -4.75 -8.79
CA TYR A 276 -9.10 -5.15 -7.42
C TYR A 276 -9.80 -4.01 -6.68
N VAL A 277 -10.99 -4.29 -6.17
CA VAL A 277 -11.67 -3.43 -5.20
C VAL A 277 -11.61 -4.18 -3.88
N PRO A 278 -10.77 -3.79 -2.89
CA PRO A 278 -10.63 -4.53 -1.64
C PRO A 278 -11.96 -4.80 -0.92
N LEU A 279 -12.94 -3.92 -1.12
CA LEU A 279 -14.29 -4.02 -0.57
C LEU A 279 -15.19 -5.05 -1.26
N THR A 280 -14.75 -5.74 -2.33
CA THR A 280 -15.45 -6.94 -2.83
C THR A 280 -15.19 -8.15 -1.96
N ASN A 281 -14.08 -8.15 -1.19
CA ASN A 281 -13.84 -9.19 -0.20
C ASN A 281 -14.88 -9.09 0.92
N THR A 282 -15.63 -10.18 1.14
CA THR A 282 -16.73 -10.25 2.11
C THR A 282 -16.31 -9.81 3.52
N MET A 283 -15.14 -10.21 3.99
CA MET A 283 -14.66 -9.85 5.33
C MET A 283 -14.38 -8.35 5.43
N SER A 284 -13.77 -7.77 4.39
CA SER A 284 -13.50 -6.33 4.32
C SER A 284 -14.79 -5.52 4.25
N ALA A 285 -15.76 -5.96 3.45
CA ALA A 285 -17.07 -5.34 3.32
C ALA A 285 -17.86 -5.36 4.65
N ILE A 286 -17.85 -6.49 5.36
CA ILE A 286 -18.48 -6.64 6.68
C ILE A 286 -17.79 -5.73 7.69
N ALA A 287 -16.45 -5.76 7.77
CA ALA A 287 -15.70 -4.93 8.70
C ALA A 287 -15.98 -3.43 8.49
N LYS A 288 -15.96 -2.96 7.23
CA LYS A 288 -16.34 -1.58 6.89
C LYS A 288 -17.77 -1.27 7.32
N ARG A 289 -18.70 -2.20 7.08
CA ARG A 289 -20.11 -2.01 7.43
C ARG A 289 -20.32 -1.93 8.94
N CYS A 290 -19.62 -2.73 9.73
CA CYS A 290 -19.65 -2.64 11.20
C CYS A 290 -19.20 -1.26 11.68
N VAL A 291 -18.08 -0.74 11.14
CA VAL A 291 -17.59 0.60 11.47
C VAL A 291 -18.61 1.68 11.09
N ASP A 292 -19.23 1.57 9.91
CA ASP A 292 -20.25 2.51 9.47
C ASP A 292 -21.48 2.51 10.40
N ILE A 293 -21.97 1.34 10.80
CA ILE A 293 -23.12 1.22 11.71
C ILE A 293 -22.78 1.78 13.08
N VAL A 294 -21.67 1.34 13.67
CA VAL A 294 -21.23 1.78 15.00
C VAL A 294 -20.97 3.28 15.02
N GLY A 295 -20.20 3.79 14.05
CA GLY A 295 -19.85 5.21 13.97
C GLY A 295 -21.06 6.11 13.68
N SER A 296 -21.98 5.69 12.81
CA SER A 296 -23.20 6.46 12.57
C SER A 296 -24.19 6.42 13.73
N PHE A 297 -24.33 5.27 14.41
CA PHE A 297 -25.19 5.13 15.58
C PHE A 297 -24.72 6.02 16.75
N PHE A 298 -23.46 5.90 17.16
CA PHE A 298 -22.90 6.74 18.22
C PHE A 298 -22.82 8.21 17.81
N GLY A 299 -22.49 8.47 16.53
CA GLY A 299 -22.52 9.81 15.95
C GLY A 299 -23.89 10.46 16.12
N LEU A 300 -24.96 9.79 15.68
CA LEU A 300 -26.35 10.27 15.79
C LEU A 300 -26.76 10.56 17.23
N ILE A 301 -26.42 9.69 18.19
CA ILE A 301 -26.71 9.91 19.60
C ILE A 301 -26.03 11.19 20.09
N LEU A 302 -24.72 11.31 19.84
CA LEU A 302 -23.91 12.45 20.29
C LEU A 302 -24.40 13.78 19.69
N ILE A 303 -24.74 13.80 18.40
CA ILE A 303 -25.19 15.03 17.72
C ILE A 303 -26.70 15.26 17.82
N SER A 304 -27.48 14.35 18.42
CA SER A 304 -28.94 14.45 18.48
C SER A 304 -29.46 15.77 19.09
N PRO A 305 -28.85 16.35 20.15
CA PRO A 305 -29.32 17.64 20.69
C PRO A 305 -29.10 18.77 19.68
N LEU A 306 -27.96 18.76 18.96
CA LEU A 306 -27.66 19.73 17.91
C LEU A 306 -28.63 19.59 16.72
N LEU A 307 -28.91 18.36 16.28
CA LEU A 307 -29.88 18.11 15.20
C LEU A 307 -31.27 18.66 15.56
N LEU A 308 -31.69 18.53 16.81
CA LEU A 308 -32.97 19.07 17.28
C LEU A 308 -33.00 20.60 17.25
N VAL A 309 -31.95 21.27 17.76
CA VAL A 309 -31.82 22.73 17.71
C VAL A 309 -31.85 23.23 16.26
N VAL A 310 -31.08 22.59 15.37
CA VAL A 310 -31.05 22.96 13.94
C VAL A 310 -32.42 22.74 13.29
N ALA A 311 -33.12 21.65 13.63
CA ALA A 311 -34.46 21.37 13.12
C ALA A 311 -35.46 22.49 13.48
N ILE A 312 -35.43 22.96 14.73
CA ILE A 312 -36.25 24.08 15.21
C ILE A 312 -35.91 25.35 14.44
N LEU A 313 -34.62 25.70 14.32
CA LEU A 313 -34.18 26.90 13.60
C LEU A 313 -34.60 26.88 12.12
N VAL A 314 -34.46 25.75 11.43
CA VAL A 314 -34.87 25.59 10.04
C VAL A 314 -36.39 25.72 9.86
N LYS A 315 -37.18 25.20 10.81
CA LYS A 315 -38.64 25.30 10.79
C LYS A 315 -39.12 26.72 11.10
N ALA A 316 -38.49 27.41 12.04
CA ALA A 316 -38.82 28.79 12.40
C ALA A 316 -38.48 29.80 11.29
N THR A 317 -37.43 29.53 10.49
CA THR A 317 -36.95 30.48 9.47
C THR A 317 -37.75 30.44 8.16
N SER A 318 -38.41 29.32 7.83
CA SER A 318 -39.19 29.22 6.59
C SER A 318 -40.25 28.09 6.66
N PRO A 319 -41.44 28.25 6.04
CA PRO A 319 -42.46 27.21 6.00
C PRO A 319 -42.02 26.01 5.15
N GLY A 320 -42.45 24.79 5.51
CA GLY A 320 -42.17 23.53 4.79
C GLY A 320 -41.38 22.47 5.60
N PRO A 321 -40.87 21.40 4.96
CA PRO A 321 -40.19 20.29 5.64
C PRO A 321 -38.78 20.65 6.11
N VAL A 322 -38.37 20.11 7.26
CA VAL A 322 -37.02 20.33 7.85
C VAL A 322 -35.93 19.62 7.05
N ILE A 323 -36.21 18.38 6.63
CA ILE A 323 -35.28 17.55 5.86
C ILE A 323 -35.58 17.71 4.37
N PHE A 324 -34.57 18.13 3.63
CA PHE A 324 -34.53 18.10 2.19
C PHE A 324 -34.03 16.72 1.73
N ARG A 325 -34.75 16.10 0.78
CA ARG A 325 -34.40 14.81 0.20
C ARG A 325 -34.03 15.01 -1.26
N GLN A 326 -32.91 14.44 -1.68
CA GLN A 326 -32.47 14.52 -3.08
C GLN A 326 -31.98 13.17 -3.57
N GLU A 327 -32.49 12.75 -4.72
CA GLU A 327 -32.05 11.52 -5.38
C GLU A 327 -30.59 11.63 -5.84
N ARG A 328 -29.83 10.57 -5.57
CA ARG A 328 -28.41 10.42 -5.88
C ARG A 328 -28.13 8.99 -6.30
N VAL A 329 -27.03 8.79 -7.02
CA VAL A 329 -26.58 7.45 -7.43
C VAL A 329 -25.60 6.89 -6.39
N GLY A 330 -25.86 5.66 -5.95
CA GLY A 330 -25.07 4.95 -4.95
C GLY A 330 -24.39 3.69 -5.49
N LEU A 331 -24.21 2.69 -4.61
CA LEU A 331 -23.56 1.42 -4.92
C LEU A 331 -24.29 0.69 -6.07
N HIS A 332 -23.52 0.16 -7.02
CA HIS A 332 -23.99 -0.53 -8.24
C HIS A 332 -24.99 0.29 -9.06
N ASN A 333 -24.77 1.61 -9.12
CA ASN A 333 -25.64 2.56 -9.82
C ASN A 333 -27.09 2.61 -9.31
N LYS A 334 -27.35 2.12 -8.09
CA LYS A 334 -28.70 2.16 -7.52
C LYS A 334 -29.02 3.58 -7.01
N PRO A 335 -30.16 4.17 -7.40
CA PRO A 335 -30.57 5.46 -6.86
C PRO A 335 -30.96 5.34 -5.38
N PHE A 336 -30.69 6.39 -4.60
CA PHE A 336 -31.11 6.52 -3.21
C PHE A 336 -31.42 7.97 -2.85
N MET A 337 -32.20 8.16 -1.78
CA MET A 337 -32.57 9.48 -1.28
C MET A 337 -31.56 9.97 -0.24
N MET A 338 -30.74 10.94 -0.60
CA MET A 338 -29.79 11.58 0.31
C MET A 338 -30.50 12.64 1.18
N TYR A 339 -30.29 12.60 2.48
CA TYR A 339 -30.90 13.52 3.45
C TYR A 339 -29.99 14.69 3.80
N LYS A 340 -30.56 15.89 3.84
CA LYS A 340 -29.90 17.12 4.31
C LYS A 340 -30.87 18.00 5.07
N PHE A 341 -30.38 18.90 5.90
CA PHE A 341 -31.23 20.01 6.36
C PHE A 341 -31.52 20.95 5.21
N ARG A 342 -32.75 21.45 5.19
CA ARG A 342 -33.16 22.45 4.22
C ARG A 342 -32.44 23.78 4.51
N THR A 343 -31.66 24.23 3.53
CA THR A 343 -30.91 25.50 3.59
C THR A 343 -31.48 26.59 2.67
N MET A 344 -32.45 26.24 1.83
CA MET A 344 -33.07 27.14 0.85
C MET A 344 -34.58 27.24 1.08
N ARG A 345 -35.18 28.38 0.73
CA ARG A 345 -36.63 28.57 0.69
C ARG A 345 -37.25 27.66 -0.37
N GLN A 346 -38.43 27.13 -0.08
CA GLN A 346 -39.17 26.32 -1.03
C GLN A 346 -39.61 27.22 -2.19
N GLN A 347 -39.22 26.86 -3.41
CA GLN A 347 -39.65 27.54 -4.63
C GLN A 347 -40.99 26.95 -5.09
N GLN A 348 -41.80 27.75 -5.78
CA GLN A 348 -43.01 27.24 -6.43
C GLN A 348 -42.62 26.30 -7.60
N PRO A 349 -43.44 25.29 -7.94
CA PRO A 349 -43.12 24.27 -8.95
C PRO A 349 -42.81 24.78 -10.38
N GLY A 350 -42.96 26.08 -10.65
CA GLY A 350 -42.62 26.72 -11.94
C GLY A 350 -41.38 27.64 -11.93
N GLU A 351 -40.81 27.95 -10.76
CA GLU A 351 -39.66 28.88 -10.61
C GLU A 351 -38.36 28.17 -10.20
N GLU A 352 -38.34 26.84 -10.23
CA GLU A 352 -37.19 26.04 -9.81
C GLU A 352 -36.03 26.26 -10.78
N LYS A 353 -35.08 27.14 -10.41
CA LYS A 353 -33.88 27.38 -11.24
C LYS A 353 -33.09 26.08 -11.36
N LYS A 354 -33.12 25.48 -12.56
CA LYS A 354 -32.31 24.34 -12.97
C LYS A 354 -30.84 24.78 -13.11
N GLY A 355 -30.08 24.76 -12.03
CA GLY A 355 -28.67 25.17 -12.04
C GLY A 355 -27.94 24.88 -10.73
N TRP A 356 -26.61 24.96 -10.77
CA TRP A 356 -25.76 24.91 -9.58
C TRP A 356 -26.05 26.10 -8.66
N THR A 357 -25.90 25.92 -7.35
CA THR A 357 -26.00 27.02 -6.39
C THR A 357 -24.81 27.95 -6.56
N VAL A 358 -25.05 29.22 -6.82
CA VAL A 358 -24.02 30.27 -6.95
C VAL A 358 -23.82 31.00 -5.63
N LYS A 359 -22.66 31.66 -5.46
CA LYS A 359 -22.37 32.48 -4.28
C LYS A 359 -23.41 33.60 -4.14
N GLY A 360 -24.01 33.73 -2.96
CA GLY A 360 -25.04 34.75 -2.70
C GLY A 360 -26.43 34.43 -3.29
N ASP A 361 -26.73 33.16 -3.56
CA ASP A 361 -28.04 32.75 -4.06
C ASP A 361 -29.18 33.22 -3.12
N PRO A 362 -30.11 34.07 -3.60
CA PRO A 362 -31.15 34.70 -2.77
C PRO A 362 -32.13 33.68 -2.17
N ARG A 363 -32.10 32.43 -2.65
CA ARG A 363 -32.91 31.33 -2.12
C ARG A 363 -32.39 30.83 -0.78
N ILE A 364 -31.14 31.09 -0.40
CA ILE A 364 -30.53 30.60 0.84
C ILE A 364 -31.02 31.43 2.03
N THR A 365 -31.48 30.78 3.10
CA THR A 365 -31.88 31.49 4.33
C THR A 365 -30.65 31.88 5.15
N ARG A 366 -30.73 32.90 6.03
CA ARG A 366 -29.60 33.29 6.90
C ARG A 366 -29.08 32.11 7.74
N VAL A 367 -29.98 31.33 8.33
CA VAL A 367 -29.64 30.08 9.03
C VAL A 367 -29.06 29.07 8.04
N GLY A 368 -29.63 28.93 6.84
CA GLY A 368 -29.12 28.04 5.79
C GLY A 368 -27.69 28.34 5.36
N ALA A 369 -27.31 29.62 5.26
CA ALA A 369 -25.95 30.04 4.95
C ALA A 369 -24.96 29.62 6.05
N LEU A 370 -25.35 29.79 7.33
CA LEU A 370 -24.54 29.32 8.46
C LEU A 370 -24.37 27.79 8.42
N LEU A 371 -25.46 27.05 8.19
CA LEU A 371 -25.42 25.58 8.14
C LEU A 371 -24.55 25.05 7.00
N ARG A 372 -24.56 25.70 5.83
CA ARG A 372 -23.67 25.34 4.70
C ARG A 372 -22.21 25.63 5.00
N ARG A 373 -21.92 26.77 5.62
CA ARG A 373 -20.55 27.17 5.97
C ARG A 373 -19.90 26.18 6.93
N THR A 374 -20.68 25.65 7.88
CA THR A 374 -20.22 24.67 8.88
C THR A 374 -20.43 23.21 8.45
N SER A 375 -21.03 22.96 7.27
CA SER A 375 -21.46 21.63 6.79
C SER A 375 -22.42 20.90 7.73
N ILE A 376 -23.06 21.60 8.67
CA ILE A 376 -24.05 21.02 9.60
C ILE A 376 -25.30 20.56 8.84
N ASP A 377 -25.57 21.14 7.66
CA ASP A 377 -26.67 20.71 6.80
C ASP A 377 -26.53 19.28 6.28
N GLU A 378 -25.32 18.71 6.28
CA GLU A 378 -25.03 17.36 5.83
C GLU A 378 -25.15 16.29 6.93
N LEU A 379 -25.29 16.68 8.20
CA LEU A 379 -25.37 15.73 9.33
C LEU A 379 -26.53 14.71 9.25
N PRO A 380 -27.72 15.03 8.69
CA PRO A 380 -28.76 14.02 8.48
C PRO A 380 -28.34 12.84 7.60
N GLN A 381 -27.25 12.93 6.84
CA GLN A 381 -26.71 11.80 6.07
C GLN A 381 -26.24 10.64 6.95
N LEU A 382 -26.00 10.85 8.25
CA LEU A 382 -25.72 9.75 9.18
C LEU A 382 -26.85 8.71 9.21
N PHE A 383 -28.11 9.13 8.98
CA PHE A 383 -29.22 8.18 8.81
C PHE A 383 -29.10 7.35 7.52
N ASN A 384 -28.60 7.93 6.42
CA ASN A 384 -28.30 7.19 5.20
C ASN A 384 -27.18 6.18 5.42
N VAL A 385 -26.17 6.55 6.21
CA VAL A 385 -25.09 5.63 6.61
C VAL A 385 -25.66 4.48 7.44
N LEU A 386 -26.46 4.77 8.46
CA LEU A 386 -27.05 3.74 9.31
C LEU A 386 -27.95 2.78 8.52
N LYS A 387 -28.75 3.30 7.59
CA LYS A 387 -29.61 2.51 6.69
C LYS A 387 -28.81 1.65 5.69
N GLY A 388 -27.59 2.06 5.35
CA GLY A 388 -26.70 1.35 4.42
C GLY A 388 -26.72 1.86 2.98
N ASP A 389 -27.39 2.99 2.74
CA ASP A 389 -27.38 3.70 1.46
C ASP A 389 -26.01 4.39 1.23
N MET A 390 -25.36 4.83 2.32
CA MET A 390 -24.05 5.49 2.35
C MET A 390 -23.07 4.80 3.31
N SER A 391 -21.82 5.21 3.27
CA SER A 391 -20.74 4.90 4.22
C SER A 391 -20.26 6.20 4.89
N LEU A 392 -19.60 6.11 6.05
CA LEU A 392 -18.96 7.28 6.63
C LEU A 392 -17.88 7.83 5.69
N VAL A 393 -17.10 6.92 5.10
CA VAL A 393 -16.01 7.23 4.16
C VAL A 393 -16.27 6.59 2.80
N GLY A 394 -16.19 7.38 1.74
CA GLY A 394 -16.35 6.92 0.37
C GLY A 394 -16.42 8.07 -0.65
N PRO A 395 -16.52 7.75 -1.96
CA PRO A 395 -16.71 8.75 -3.00
C PRO A 395 -17.99 9.56 -2.80
N ARG A 396 -17.98 10.85 -3.13
CA ARG A 396 -19.17 11.70 -2.97
C ARG A 396 -20.26 11.33 -3.98
N PRO A 397 -21.54 11.19 -3.58
CA PRO A 397 -22.62 10.81 -4.49
C PRO A 397 -23.07 11.97 -5.39
N GLU A 398 -23.25 11.68 -6.67
CA GLU A 398 -23.68 12.68 -7.68
C GLU A 398 -25.15 12.47 -8.11
N ARG A 399 -25.74 13.50 -8.71
CA ARG A 399 -27.13 13.41 -9.22
C ARG A 399 -27.15 12.57 -10.51
N PRO A 400 -28.24 11.83 -10.78
CA PRO A 400 -28.36 10.99 -11.99
C PRO A 400 -27.99 11.72 -13.29
N GLN A 401 -28.54 12.93 -13.49
CA GLN A 401 -28.24 13.78 -14.66
C GLN A 401 -26.74 14.07 -14.88
N PHE A 402 -25.95 14.16 -13.80
CA PHE A 402 -24.51 14.41 -13.91
C PHE A 402 -23.73 13.11 -14.09
N VAL A 403 -24.24 12.01 -13.55
CA VAL A 403 -23.65 10.69 -13.74
C VAL A 403 -23.71 10.28 -15.21
N GLU A 404 -24.83 10.54 -15.89
CA GLU A 404 -24.97 10.29 -17.33
C GLU A 404 -23.96 11.11 -18.14
N LYS A 405 -23.89 12.42 -17.90
CA LYS A 405 -22.92 13.30 -18.57
C LYS A 405 -21.45 12.88 -18.33
N PHE A 406 -21.07 12.65 -17.08
CA PHE A 406 -19.67 12.34 -16.74
C PHE A 406 -19.25 10.92 -17.15
N ARG A 407 -20.20 10.00 -17.30
CA ARG A 407 -19.92 8.67 -17.83
C ARG A 407 -19.33 8.72 -19.24
N GLU A 408 -19.77 9.67 -20.07
CA GLU A 408 -19.29 9.84 -21.45
C GLU A 408 -17.99 10.68 -21.50
N GLU A 409 -17.91 11.74 -20.70
CA GLU A 409 -16.78 12.70 -20.76
C GLU A 409 -15.52 12.22 -20.04
N ILE A 410 -15.67 11.40 -19.00
CA ILE A 410 -14.57 11.04 -18.09
C ILE A 410 -14.32 9.53 -18.13
N PRO A 411 -13.17 9.10 -18.67
CA PRO A 411 -12.77 7.70 -18.63
C PRO A 411 -12.81 7.18 -17.20
N ARG A 412 -13.32 5.95 -17.03
CA ARG A 412 -13.34 5.24 -15.72
C ARG A 412 -14.22 5.89 -14.64
N TYR A 413 -15.08 6.85 -14.99
CA TYR A 413 -15.98 7.51 -14.04
C TYR A 413 -16.84 6.53 -13.22
N MET A 414 -17.38 5.50 -13.87
CA MET A 414 -18.34 4.57 -13.25
C MET A 414 -17.77 3.72 -12.12
N ILE A 415 -16.43 3.64 -11.99
CA ILE A 415 -15.75 2.85 -10.97
C ILE A 415 -16.13 3.31 -9.56
N LYS A 416 -16.41 4.61 -9.37
CA LYS A 416 -16.81 5.14 -8.06
C LYS A 416 -18.07 4.51 -7.47
N HIS A 417 -18.94 3.94 -8.32
CA HIS A 417 -20.17 3.29 -7.91
C HIS A 417 -19.97 1.80 -7.54
N GLN A 418 -18.73 1.29 -7.56
CA GLN A 418 -18.41 -0.07 -7.06
C GLN A 418 -18.36 -0.13 -5.53
N VAL A 419 -18.37 1.02 -4.84
CA VAL A 419 -18.41 1.13 -3.39
C VAL A 419 -19.56 2.02 -2.96
N ARG A 420 -19.97 1.92 -1.69
CA ARG A 420 -20.98 2.84 -1.14
C ARG A 420 -20.43 4.28 -1.16
N PRO A 421 -21.25 5.27 -1.54
CA PRO A 421 -20.85 6.67 -1.45
C PRO A 421 -20.62 7.10 0.00
N GLY A 422 -19.73 8.07 0.20
CA GLY A 422 -19.32 8.56 1.51
C GLY A 422 -19.92 9.91 1.90
N MET A 423 -20.05 10.15 3.21
CA MET A 423 -20.23 11.49 3.75
C MET A 423 -18.95 12.33 3.58
N THR A 424 -17.81 11.73 3.94
CA THR A 424 -16.46 12.23 3.66
C THR A 424 -15.70 11.27 2.74
N GLY A 425 -14.58 11.70 2.19
CA GLY A 425 -13.83 10.95 1.19
C GLY A 425 -12.46 11.53 0.91
N TRP A 426 -11.61 10.74 0.28
CA TRP A 426 -10.23 11.11 0.00
C TRP A 426 -10.12 12.34 -0.91
N ALA A 427 -10.95 12.43 -1.94
CA ALA A 427 -11.00 13.59 -2.82
C ALA A 427 -11.39 14.88 -2.05
N GLN A 428 -12.37 14.80 -1.13
CA GLN A 428 -12.81 15.94 -0.32
C GLN A 428 -11.68 16.46 0.59
N ILE A 429 -10.94 15.58 1.26
CA ILE A 429 -9.84 15.95 2.16
C ILE A 429 -8.66 16.59 1.43
N ASN A 430 -8.48 16.25 0.15
CA ASN A 430 -7.44 16.82 -0.70
C ASN A 430 -7.92 18.06 -1.49
N GLY A 431 -9.04 18.66 -1.09
CA GLY A 431 -9.52 19.93 -1.65
C GLY A 431 -10.32 19.80 -2.95
N TYR A 432 -10.56 18.58 -3.47
CA TYR A 432 -11.34 18.36 -4.69
C TYR A 432 -12.85 18.33 -4.42
N ARG A 433 -13.37 19.42 -3.83
CA ARG A 433 -14.79 19.66 -3.53
C ARG A 433 -15.37 20.78 -4.42
N GLY A 434 -16.68 20.81 -4.65
CA GLY A 434 -17.37 21.90 -5.35
C GLY A 434 -17.01 22.02 -6.84
N ASP A 435 -16.64 23.22 -7.30
CA ASP A 435 -16.36 23.55 -8.71
C ASP A 435 -14.93 23.18 -9.16
N THR A 436 -14.23 22.37 -8.37
CA THR A 436 -12.90 21.86 -8.72
C THR A 436 -12.95 20.82 -9.85
N SER A 437 -11.80 20.61 -10.51
CA SER A 437 -11.67 19.65 -11.61
C SER A 437 -12.24 18.27 -11.27
N ILE A 438 -13.28 17.87 -12.01
CA ILE A 438 -13.95 16.59 -11.84
C ILE A 438 -12.99 15.44 -12.18
N ARG A 439 -12.10 15.60 -13.17
CA ARG A 439 -11.09 14.58 -13.49
C ARG A 439 -10.21 14.25 -12.29
N LYS A 440 -9.66 15.27 -11.62
CA LYS A 440 -8.84 15.07 -10.41
C LYS A 440 -9.65 14.48 -9.26
N ARG A 441 -10.91 14.89 -9.08
CA ARG A 441 -11.80 14.26 -8.08
C ARG A 441 -11.91 12.76 -8.32
N ILE A 442 -12.12 12.35 -9.56
CA ILE A 442 -12.27 10.93 -9.95
C ILE A 442 -10.97 10.16 -9.79
N GLU A 443 -9.81 10.75 -10.08
CA GLU A 443 -8.51 10.13 -9.79
C GLU A 443 -8.35 9.81 -8.30
N TYR A 444 -8.73 10.74 -7.41
CA TYR A 444 -8.66 10.53 -5.96
C TYR A 444 -9.73 9.53 -5.46
N ASP A 445 -10.93 9.55 -6.03
CA ASP A 445 -11.98 8.57 -5.73
C ASP A 445 -11.53 7.15 -6.15
N ILE A 446 -10.94 7.00 -7.34
CA ILE A 446 -10.38 5.72 -7.82
C ILE A 446 -9.24 5.26 -6.91
N TYR A 447 -8.31 6.16 -6.56
CA TYR A 447 -7.22 5.84 -5.66
C TYR A 447 -7.71 5.31 -4.31
N TYR A 448 -8.75 5.93 -3.75
CA TYR A 448 -9.39 5.45 -2.52
C TYR A 448 -9.94 4.04 -2.67
N ILE A 449 -10.64 3.77 -3.76
CA ILE A 449 -11.27 2.46 -4.03
C ILE A 449 -10.22 1.37 -4.20
N GLU A 450 -9.14 1.63 -4.94
CA GLU A 450 -8.08 0.65 -5.20
C GLU A 450 -7.20 0.39 -3.96
N ASN A 451 -7.01 1.39 -3.10
CA ASN A 451 -6.11 1.33 -1.95
C ASN A 451 -6.88 1.29 -0.61
N TRP A 452 -8.14 0.89 -0.64
CA TRP A 452 -8.96 0.85 0.56
C TRP A 452 -8.30 -0.05 1.63
N SER A 453 -8.22 0.49 2.84
CA SER A 453 -7.87 -0.27 4.05
C SER A 453 -8.53 0.38 5.26
N MET A 454 -8.69 -0.38 6.33
CA MET A 454 -9.26 0.15 7.58
C MET A 454 -8.46 1.34 8.11
N ALA A 455 -7.13 1.26 8.05
CA ALA A 455 -6.24 2.35 8.44
C ALA A 455 -6.44 3.59 7.57
N PHE A 456 -6.75 3.42 6.29
CA PHE A 456 -7.01 4.55 5.39
C PHE A 456 -8.35 5.23 5.70
N ASP A 457 -9.41 4.47 6.01
CA ASP A 457 -10.69 5.03 6.48
C ASP A 457 -10.50 5.81 7.79
N ILE A 458 -9.77 5.27 8.77
CA ILE A 458 -9.48 5.96 10.04
C ILE A 458 -8.70 7.25 9.78
N LYS A 459 -7.68 7.22 8.90
CA LYS A 459 -6.92 8.41 8.50
C LYS A 459 -7.83 9.46 7.88
N ILE A 460 -8.76 9.07 7.01
CA ILE A 460 -9.71 9.97 6.36
C ILE A 460 -10.65 10.59 7.40
N LEU A 461 -11.23 9.81 8.31
CA LEU A 461 -12.08 10.32 9.38
C LEU A 461 -11.34 11.32 10.27
N PHE A 462 -10.11 10.99 10.68
CA PHE A 462 -9.26 11.88 11.47
C PHE A 462 -8.99 13.20 10.73
N LEU A 463 -8.55 13.12 9.46
CA LEU A 463 -8.31 14.32 8.65
C LEU A 463 -9.58 15.13 8.37
N THR A 464 -10.75 14.49 8.34
CA THR A 464 -12.04 15.18 8.16
C THR A 464 -12.34 16.09 9.34
N PHE A 465 -11.95 15.72 10.57
CA PHE A 465 -12.12 16.59 11.72
C PHE A 465 -11.33 17.91 11.60
N PHE A 466 -10.11 17.85 11.06
CA PHE A 466 -9.26 19.04 10.91
C PHE A 466 -9.49 19.82 9.61
N LYS A 467 -9.76 19.13 8.50
CA LYS A 467 -9.84 19.72 7.16
C LYS A 467 -11.25 19.75 6.56
N GLY A 468 -12.18 18.96 7.08
CA GLY A 468 -13.51 18.78 6.50
C GLY A 468 -14.54 19.84 6.93
N PHE A 469 -14.39 20.39 8.15
CA PHE A 469 -15.30 21.38 8.72
C PHE A 469 -14.97 22.83 8.36
N ILE A 470 -13.74 23.13 7.94
CA ILE A 470 -13.32 24.46 7.46
C ILE A 470 -13.44 24.47 5.94
N ASN A 471 -14.55 25.02 5.44
CA ASN A 471 -14.87 24.99 4.02
C ASN A 471 -14.53 26.34 3.36
N GLU A 472 -13.36 26.44 2.73
CA GLU A 472 -12.97 27.61 1.93
C GLU A 472 -13.82 27.76 0.65
N ASN A 473 -14.43 26.67 0.18
CA ASN A 473 -15.21 26.58 -1.06
C ASN A 473 -16.73 26.38 -0.82
N ALA A 474 -17.24 26.62 0.40
CA ALA A 474 -18.68 26.65 0.67
C ALA A 474 -19.27 27.98 0.20
N TYR A 475 -20.35 27.90 -0.58
CA TYR A 475 -21.17 29.05 -0.99
C TYR A 475 -22.31 29.35 -0.02
#